data_AF-A0A7V1FVU2-F1
#
_entry.id   AF-A0A7V1FVU2-F1
#
_cell.length_a   1.000
_cell.length_b   1.000
_cell.length_c   1.000
_cell.angle_alpha   90.00
_cell.angle_beta   90.00
_cell.angle_gamma   90.00
#
_symmetry.space_group_name_H-M   'P 1'
#
loop_
_entity.id
_entity.type
_entity.pdbx_description
1 polymer ?
#
loop_
_entity_poly.entity_id
_entity_poly.type
_entity_poly.pdbx_seq_one_letter_code
_entity_poly.pdbx_strand_id
1 'polypeptide(L)'
;AACRACGYENAGTIEFLVDEEKNFYFMEMNTRVQVEHPVSEMTTGVDIVREQIRIAAGETLRQTGTIRTRGHAIELRINAEDPRRDFQPNTGAITRYVPPGGPGVRVDSHLYEGYVIPVFYDSLLAKLIVWDVDRPAAISRAQRALDEFIVEGITTNKDFFRAILGDREFAAGHYTTAFLEDKMEALLGVLE
;
A
#
# COMPACT_ATOMS: atom_id res chain seq x y z
N ALA A 1 -18.36 -12.18 -13.03
CA ALA A 1 -18.64 -12.90 -14.29
C ALA A 1 -17.35 -13.45 -14.89
N ALA A 2 -16.35 -12.59 -15.14
CA ALA A 2 -15.03 -12.98 -15.64
C ALA A 2 -14.41 -14.19 -14.93
N CYS A 3 -14.29 -14.17 -13.59
CA CYS A 3 -13.71 -15.29 -12.83
C CYS A 3 -14.42 -16.63 -13.08
N ARG A 4 -15.76 -16.65 -13.22
CA ARG A 4 -16.50 -17.89 -13.53
C ARG A 4 -16.25 -18.34 -14.96
N ALA A 5 -16.14 -17.40 -15.90
CA ALA A 5 -15.95 -17.69 -17.33
C ALA A 5 -14.58 -18.34 -17.62
N CYS A 6 -13.55 -17.97 -16.86
CA CYS A 6 -12.21 -18.59 -16.97
C CYS A 6 -11.96 -19.72 -15.97
N GLY A 7 -12.98 -20.14 -15.20
CA GLY A 7 -12.83 -21.19 -14.18
C GLY A 7 -11.79 -20.83 -13.10
N TYR A 8 -11.67 -19.55 -12.77
CA TYR A 8 -10.66 -19.06 -11.83
C TYR A 8 -10.95 -19.53 -10.40
N GLU A 9 -9.91 -20.00 -9.74
CA GLU A 9 -9.92 -20.46 -8.36
C GLU A 9 -8.88 -19.67 -7.56
N ASN A 10 -9.07 -19.59 -6.24
CA ASN A 10 -8.22 -18.84 -5.31
C ASN A 10 -8.37 -17.31 -5.45
N ALA A 11 -7.51 -16.53 -4.78
CA ALA A 11 -7.54 -15.08 -4.83
C ALA A 11 -6.90 -14.53 -6.11
N GLY A 12 -7.44 -13.44 -6.64
CA GLY A 12 -6.90 -12.73 -7.80
C GLY A 12 -7.53 -11.35 -7.92
N THR A 13 -6.89 -10.48 -8.69
CA THR A 13 -7.32 -9.09 -8.88
C THR A 13 -7.66 -8.84 -10.34
N ILE A 14 -8.77 -8.16 -10.61
CA ILE A 14 -9.13 -7.69 -11.96
C ILE A 14 -8.96 -6.18 -11.96
N GLU A 15 -8.14 -5.69 -12.89
CA GLU A 15 -7.78 -4.28 -12.98
C GLU A 15 -8.57 -3.58 -14.07
N PHE A 16 -9.03 -2.38 -13.76
CA PHE A 16 -9.79 -1.53 -14.67
C PHE A 16 -9.17 -0.14 -14.71
N LEU A 17 -9.17 0.46 -15.90
CA LEU A 17 -9.01 1.91 -16.06
C LEU A 17 -10.37 2.57 -15.97
N VAL A 18 -10.43 3.74 -15.36
CA VAL A 18 -11.66 4.54 -15.21
C VAL A 18 -11.41 5.90 -15.81
N ASP A 19 -12.27 6.32 -16.75
CA ASP A 19 -12.20 7.64 -17.36
C ASP A 19 -12.93 8.70 -16.52
N GLU A 20 -12.90 9.96 -16.98
CA GLU A 20 -13.55 11.09 -16.31
C GLU A 20 -15.09 10.95 -16.23
N GLU A 21 -15.69 10.19 -17.15
CA GLU A 21 -17.13 9.91 -17.20
C GLU A 21 -17.53 8.71 -16.33
N LYS A 22 -16.56 8.07 -15.65
CA LYS A 22 -16.73 6.86 -14.83
C LYS A 22 -17.09 5.61 -15.63
N ASN A 23 -16.67 5.56 -16.90
CA ASN A 23 -16.68 4.32 -17.67
C ASN A 23 -15.50 3.45 -17.24
N PHE A 24 -15.74 2.14 -17.07
CA PHE A 24 -14.74 1.17 -16.63
C PHE A 24 -14.28 0.33 -17.82
N TYR A 25 -12.97 0.23 -18.02
CA TYR A 25 -12.34 -0.56 -19.08
C TYR A 25 -11.43 -1.61 -18.48
N PHE A 26 -11.68 -2.89 -18.79
CA PHE A 26 -10.81 -3.98 -18.33
C PHE A 26 -9.40 -3.80 -18.91
N MET A 27 -8.40 -3.93 -18.05
CA MET A 27 -6.99 -3.88 -18.42
C MET A 27 -6.38 -5.29 -18.37
N GLU A 28 -6.38 -5.90 -17.19
CA GLU A 28 -5.81 -7.22 -16.98
C GLU A 28 -6.40 -7.94 -15.75
N MET A 29 -6.01 -9.21 -15.58
CA MET A 29 -6.31 -9.99 -14.39
C MET A 29 -5.01 -10.58 -13.83
N ASN A 30 -4.67 -10.20 -12.60
CA ASN A 30 -3.54 -10.73 -11.86
C ASN A 30 -3.95 -12.00 -11.12
N THR A 31 -3.38 -13.13 -11.53
CA THR A 31 -3.74 -14.47 -11.05
C THR A 31 -2.99 -14.88 -9.77
N ARG A 32 -2.82 -13.93 -8.85
CA ARG A 32 -2.07 -14.08 -7.60
C ARG A 32 -2.55 -13.07 -6.56
N VAL A 33 -2.10 -13.24 -5.32
CA VAL A 33 -2.25 -12.19 -4.30
C VAL A 33 -1.47 -10.94 -4.72
N GLN A 34 -2.06 -9.78 -4.47
CA GLN A 34 -1.42 -8.49 -4.73
C GLN A 34 -0.70 -7.98 -3.48
N VAL A 35 0.32 -7.16 -3.69
CA VAL A 35 1.09 -6.55 -2.58
C VAL A 35 0.16 -5.75 -1.67
N GLU A 36 -0.76 -5.00 -2.29
CA GLU A 36 -1.76 -4.12 -1.68
C GLU A 36 -3.02 -4.81 -1.16
N HIS A 37 -3.07 -6.15 -1.10
CA HIS A 37 -4.20 -6.86 -0.49
C HIS A 37 -4.58 -6.39 0.94
N PRO A 38 -3.65 -5.90 1.81
CA PRO A 38 -4.02 -5.48 3.15
C PRO A 38 -5.07 -4.36 3.20
N VAL A 39 -5.13 -3.44 2.23
CA VAL A 39 -6.18 -2.39 2.25
C VAL A 39 -7.59 -2.99 2.12
N SER A 40 -7.71 -4.10 1.38
CA SER A 40 -8.95 -4.87 1.27
C SER A 40 -9.23 -5.62 2.57
N GLU A 41 -8.23 -6.24 3.19
CA GLU A 41 -8.40 -6.94 4.46
C GLU A 41 -8.84 -6.00 5.58
N MET A 42 -8.22 -4.82 5.68
CA MET A 42 -8.53 -3.82 6.71
C MET A 42 -9.96 -3.28 6.60
N THR A 43 -10.51 -3.18 5.38
CA THR A 43 -11.86 -2.65 5.17
C THR A 43 -12.96 -3.72 5.16
N THR A 44 -12.63 -4.96 4.81
CA THR A 44 -13.60 -6.07 4.72
C THR A 44 -13.59 -7.00 5.94
N GLY A 45 -12.48 -7.04 6.68
CA GLY A 45 -12.22 -8.02 7.74
C GLY A 45 -11.92 -9.44 7.22
N VAL A 46 -11.74 -9.62 5.92
CA VAL A 46 -11.39 -10.92 5.32
C VAL A 46 -9.87 -11.06 5.31
N ASP A 47 -9.38 -12.14 5.90
CA ASP A 47 -7.97 -12.56 5.80
C ASP A 47 -7.80 -13.34 4.48
N ILE A 48 -7.28 -12.66 3.47
CA ILE A 48 -7.17 -13.16 2.09
C ILE A 48 -6.22 -14.35 2.06
N VAL A 49 -5.04 -14.23 2.69
CA VAL A 49 -4.02 -15.30 2.69
C VAL A 49 -4.57 -16.57 3.35
N ARG A 50 -5.32 -16.44 4.45
CA ARG A 50 -6.00 -17.57 5.09
C ARG A 50 -7.05 -18.20 4.18
N GLU A 51 -7.88 -17.40 3.51
CA GLU A 51 -8.85 -17.94 2.56
C GLU A 51 -8.16 -18.64 1.39
N GLN A 52 -7.03 -18.12 0.88
CA GLN A 52 -6.25 -18.78 -0.17
C GLN A 52 -5.80 -20.18 0.26
N ILE A 53 -5.27 -20.34 1.48
CA ILE A 53 -4.83 -21.65 2.00
C ILE A 53 -6.02 -22.60 2.15
N ARG A 54 -7.15 -22.12 2.69
CA ARG A 54 -8.37 -22.92 2.87
C ARG A 54 -8.92 -23.42 1.54
N ILE A 55 -9.04 -22.53 0.54
CA ILE A 55 -9.50 -22.89 -0.81
C ILE A 55 -8.54 -23.91 -1.43
N ALA A 56 -7.22 -23.70 -1.33
CA ALA A 56 -6.23 -24.65 -1.85
C ALA A 56 -6.30 -26.03 -1.16
N ALA A 57 -6.79 -26.10 0.07
CA ALA A 57 -7.08 -27.35 0.78
C ALA A 57 -8.43 -27.99 0.41
N GLY A 58 -9.17 -27.41 -0.55
CA GLY A 58 -10.48 -27.88 -0.98
C GLY A 58 -11.64 -27.43 -0.09
N GLU A 59 -11.42 -26.49 0.84
CA GLU A 59 -12.50 -25.92 1.64
C GLU A 59 -13.33 -24.91 0.85
N THR A 60 -14.58 -24.71 1.29
CA THR A 60 -15.47 -23.71 0.71
C THR A 60 -15.22 -22.31 1.30
N LEU A 61 -15.56 -21.30 0.50
CA LEU A 61 -15.53 -19.89 0.90
C LEU A 61 -16.41 -19.65 2.14
N ARG A 62 -15.86 -18.96 3.15
CA ARG A 62 -16.63 -18.58 4.36
C ARG A 62 -17.72 -17.56 4.09
N GLN A 63 -17.47 -16.69 3.12
CA GLN A 63 -18.37 -15.62 2.72
C GLN A 63 -18.46 -15.60 1.20
N THR A 64 -19.67 -15.40 0.68
CA THR A 64 -19.93 -15.34 -0.77
C THR A 64 -20.80 -14.13 -1.09
N GLY A 65 -20.72 -13.66 -2.33
CA GLY A 65 -21.41 -12.45 -2.77
C GLY A 65 -20.66 -11.17 -2.41
N THR A 66 -21.38 -10.03 -2.37
CA THR A 66 -20.80 -8.72 -2.08
C THR A 66 -20.49 -8.60 -0.60
N ILE A 67 -19.21 -8.41 -0.27
CA ILE A 67 -18.74 -8.18 1.11
C ILE A 67 -18.86 -6.69 1.42
N ARG A 68 -19.41 -6.35 2.60
CA ARG A 68 -19.51 -4.97 3.05
C ARG A 68 -18.14 -4.46 3.49
N THR A 69 -17.75 -3.30 2.98
CA THR A 69 -16.57 -2.57 3.43
C THR A 69 -16.96 -1.56 4.53
N ARG A 70 -16.03 -1.27 5.44
CA ARG A 70 -16.16 -0.24 6.47
C ARG A 70 -14.90 0.60 6.57
N GLY A 71 -15.07 1.89 6.81
CA GLY A 71 -13.96 2.83 6.96
C GLY A 71 -13.19 3.03 5.66
N HIS A 72 -11.96 3.51 5.81
CA HIS A 72 -11.01 3.73 4.73
C HIS A 72 -9.64 3.23 5.14
N ALA A 73 -8.94 2.56 4.23
CA ALA A 73 -7.57 2.11 4.44
C ALA A 73 -6.61 2.74 3.42
N ILE A 74 -5.40 3.05 3.87
CA ILE A 74 -4.30 3.56 3.05
C ILE A 74 -3.10 2.67 3.31
N GLU A 75 -2.44 2.21 2.24
CA GLU A 75 -1.18 1.50 2.31
C GLU A 75 -0.08 2.36 1.67
N LEU A 76 1.06 2.44 2.34
CA LEU A 76 2.27 3.12 1.88
C LEU A 76 3.40 2.10 1.80
N ARG A 77 4.06 2.02 0.64
CA ARG A 77 5.19 1.11 0.39
C ARG A 77 6.49 1.82 0.75
N ILE A 78 6.98 1.57 1.96
CA ILE A 78 8.22 2.16 2.45
C ILE A 78 9.38 1.44 1.76
N ASN A 79 10.05 2.15 0.87
CA ASN A 79 11.16 1.64 0.07
C ASN A 79 12.48 2.26 0.51
N ALA A 80 13.56 1.49 0.35
CA ALA A 80 14.94 1.92 0.44
C ALA A 80 15.35 2.73 -0.81
N GLU A 81 14.78 3.92 -0.96
CA GLU A 81 14.96 4.81 -2.11
C GLU A 81 15.11 6.25 -1.62
N ASP A 82 15.87 7.06 -2.36
CA ASP A 82 16.00 8.50 -2.12
C ASP A 82 15.20 9.30 -3.16
N PRO A 83 14.01 9.82 -2.81
CA PRO A 83 13.18 10.62 -3.72
C PRO A 83 13.90 11.85 -4.29
N ARG A 84 14.82 12.46 -3.51
CA ARG A 84 15.55 13.67 -3.96
C ARG A 84 16.60 13.34 -5.02
N ARG A 85 16.91 12.06 -5.21
CA ARG A 85 17.91 11.55 -6.16
C ARG A 85 17.26 10.60 -7.15
N ASP A 86 16.11 11.00 -7.70
CA ASP A 86 15.37 10.23 -8.70
C ASP A 86 15.07 8.79 -8.23
N PHE A 87 14.63 8.67 -6.97
CA PHE A 87 14.31 7.39 -6.31
C PHE A 87 15.45 6.37 -6.37
N GLN A 88 16.71 6.82 -6.39
CA GLN A 88 17.87 5.95 -6.41
C GLN A 88 17.82 4.94 -5.23
N PRO A 89 17.98 3.63 -5.48
CA PRO A 89 18.02 2.63 -4.42
C PRO A 89 19.13 2.90 -3.40
N ASN A 90 18.82 2.74 -2.12
CA ASN A 90 19.70 3.02 -1.00
C ASN A 90 19.88 1.77 -0.12
N THR A 91 20.95 1.02 -0.35
CA THR A 91 21.25 -0.19 0.43
C THR A 91 22.17 0.12 1.61
N GLY A 92 22.06 -0.69 2.66
CA GLY A 92 22.82 -0.49 3.89
C GLY A 92 22.31 -1.36 5.03
N ALA A 93 22.94 -1.20 6.20
CA ALA A 93 22.48 -1.84 7.43
C ALA A 93 21.46 -0.94 8.12
N ILE A 94 20.36 -1.53 8.58
CA ILE A 94 19.41 -0.85 9.45
C ILE A 94 20.05 -0.66 10.82
N THR A 95 20.37 0.57 11.20
CA THR A 95 21.01 0.87 12.50
C THR A 95 20.00 1.01 13.62
N ARG A 96 18.76 1.39 13.27
CA ARG A 96 17.64 1.49 14.22
C ARG A 96 16.32 1.27 13.50
N TYR A 97 15.41 0.54 14.14
CA TYR A 97 14.10 0.22 13.59
C TYR A 97 13.03 0.27 14.67
N VAL A 98 12.14 1.26 14.57
CA VAL A 98 10.95 1.38 15.42
C VAL A 98 9.74 1.50 14.51
N PRO A 99 8.98 0.41 14.26
CA PRO A 99 7.76 0.49 13.48
C PRO A 99 6.69 1.26 14.26
N PRO A 100 5.81 2.00 13.59
CA PRO A 100 4.70 2.68 14.24
C PRO A 100 3.66 1.67 14.74
N GLY A 101 2.81 2.12 15.65
CA GLY A 101 1.78 1.29 16.23
C GLY A 101 0.51 2.04 16.61
N GLY A 102 -0.25 1.41 17.51
CA GLY A 102 -1.53 1.91 18.00
C GLY A 102 -2.73 1.48 17.15
N PRO A 103 -3.93 1.95 17.51
CA PRO A 103 -5.17 1.53 16.86
C PRO A 103 -5.16 1.82 15.35
N GLY A 104 -5.66 0.88 14.55
CA GLY A 104 -5.79 1.07 13.11
C GLY A 104 -4.46 1.18 12.36
N VAL A 105 -3.32 0.84 12.96
CA VAL A 105 -2.02 0.78 12.28
C VAL A 105 -1.56 -0.67 12.21
N ARG A 106 -1.18 -1.10 11.01
CA ARG A 106 -0.60 -2.41 10.70
C ARG A 106 0.70 -2.19 9.92
N VAL A 107 1.71 -2.99 10.24
CA VAL A 107 2.98 -2.98 9.53
C VAL A 107 3.30 -4.40 9.12
N ASP A 108 3.43 -4.62 7.81
CA ASP A 108 3.95 -5.85 7.24
C ASP A 108 5.40 -5.58 6.81
N SER A 109 6.38 -6.16 7.50
CA SER A 109 7.80 -5.91 7.22
C SER A 109 8.67 -7.13 7.53
N HIS A 110 9.82 -7.21 6.87
CA HIS A 110 10.90 -8.15 7.17
C HIS A 110 12.04 -7.52 7.99
N LEU A 111 11.97 -6.21 8.26
CA LEU A 111 13.04 -5.47 8.92
C LEU A 111 13.22 -5.81 10.39
N TYR A 112 14.46 -5.74 10.83
CA TYR A 112 14.89 -5.75 12.23
C TYR A 112 16.23 -5.00 12.34
N GLU A 113 16.60 -4.53 13.53
CA GLU A 113 17.88 -3.85 13.75
C GLU A 113 19.06 -4.76 13.41
N GLY A 114 20.02 -4.22 12.66
CA GLY A 114 21.16 -4.96 12.12
C GLY A 114 20.88 -5.71 10.81
N TYR A 115 19.65 -5.72 10.30
CA TYR A 115 19.36 -6.26 8.98
C TYR A 115 20.13 -5.49 7.89
N VAL A 116 20.76 -6.21 6.96
CA VAL A 116 21.49 -5.62 5.83
C VAL A 116 20.68 -5.81 4.58
N ILE A 117 20.28 -4.68 3.96
CA ILE A 117 19.46 -4.71 2.75
C ILE A 117 20.30 -5.17 1.56
N PRO A 118 19.96 -6.31 0.93
CA PRO A 118 20.67 -6.81 -0.24
C PRO A 118 20.39 -5.98 -1.49
N VAL A 119 21.36 -5.89 -2.40
CA VAL A 119 21.24 -5.19 -3.69
C VAL A 119 20.47 -5.98 -4.76
N PHE A 120 20.15 -7.25 -4.49
CA PHE A 120 19.63 -8.19 -5.49
C PHE A 120 18.10 -8.27 -5.54
N TYR A 121 17.40 -7.63 -4.60
CA TYR A 121 15.96 -7.75 -4.44
C TYR A 121 15.30 -6.37 -4.52
N ASP A 122 13.97 -6.38 -4.52
CA ASP A 122 13.13 -5.18 -4.48
C ASP A 122 13.47 -4.29 -3.27
N SER A 123 13.34 -2.97 -3.46
CA SER A 123 13.62 -1.95 -2.44
C SER A 123 12.57 -1.90 -1.32
N LEU A 124 11.46 -2.63 -1.41
CA LEU A 124 10.39 -2.68 -0.41
C LEU A 124 10.89 -3.21 0.94
N LEU A 125 10.78 -2.34 1.94
CA LEU A 125 11.18 -2.63 3.32
C LEU A 125 9.98 -2.99 4.19
N ALA A 126 8.91 -2.22 4.03
CA ALA A 126 7.69 -2.37 4.82
C ALA A 126 6.48 -1.85 4.06
N LYS A 127 5.33 -2.43 4.34
CA LYS A 127 4.04 -1.84 4.01
C LYS A 127 3.49 -1.23 5.29
N LEU A 128 3.33 0.09 5.32
CA LEU A 128 2.62 0.78 6.38
C LEU A 128 1.16 0.90 5.98
N ILE A 129 0.29 0.19 6.69
CA ILE A 129 -1.14 0.15 6.40
C ILE A 129 -1.87 0.81 7.55
N VAL A 130 -2.70 1.79 7.23
CA VAL A 130 -3.59 2.42 8.20
C VAL A 130 -5.03 2.23 7.81
N TRP A 131 -5.90 2.18 8.82
CA TRP A 131 -7.33 2.19 8.67
C TRP A 131 -7.96 3.18 9.63
N ASP A 132 -9.00 3.86 9.18
CA ASP A 132 -9.83 4.70 10.03
C ASP A 132 -11.29 4.75 9.53
N VAL A 133 -12.15 5.46 10.26
CA VAL A 133 -13.58 5.57 9.99
C VAL A 133 -13.92 6.23 8.65
N ASP A 134 -13.04 7.08 8.14
CA ASP A 134 -13.15 7.75 6.84
C ASP A 134 -11.76 8.11 6.27
N ARG A 135 -11.75 8.64 5.05
CA ARG A 135 -10.52 8.97 4.33
C ARG A 135 -9.72 10.10 5.00
N PRO A 136 -10.31 11.25 5.39
CA PRO A 136 -9.57 12.28 6.12
C PRO A 136 -8.91 11.77 7.41
N ALA A 137 -9.62 10.96 8.21
CA ALA A 137 -9.08 10.37 9.41
C ALA A 137 -7.94 9.37 9.11
N ALA A 138 -8.09 8.55 8.06
CA ALA A 138 -7.04 7.65 7.61
C ALA A 138 -5.78 8.40 7.13
N ILE A 139 -5.92 9.52 6.43
CA ILE A 139 -4.79 10.39 6.03
C ILE A 139 -4.08 10.94 7.26
N SER A 140 -4.84 11.49 8.23
CA SER A 140 -4.26 11.99 9.48
C SER A 140 -3.52 10.90 10.26
N ARG A 141 -4.10 9.70 10.32
CA ARG A 141 -3.46 8.53 10.95
C ARG A 141 -2.20 8.08 10.21
N ALA A 142 -2.20 8.09 8.87
CA ALA A 142 -1.04 7.79 8.06
C ALA A 142 0.11 8.75 8.33
N GLN A 143 -0.16 10.06 8.39
CA GLN A 143 0.84 11.08 8.72
C GLN A 143 1.46 10.82 10.10
N ARG A 144 0.63 10.61 11.14
CA ARG A 144 1.11 10.24 12.49
C ARG A 144 1.96 8.96 12.47
N ALA A 145 1.52 7.94 11.74
CA ALA A 145 2.25 6.69 11.68
C ALA A 145 3.61 6.86 10.96
N LEU A 146 3.71 7.73 9.95
CA LEU A 146 5.00 8.08 9.32
C LEU A 146 5.92 8.89 10.25
N ASP A 147 5.37 9.78 11.09
CA ASP A 147 6.11 10.49 12.14
C ASP A 147 6.75 9.52 13.15
N GLU A 148 5.99 8.51 13.55
CA GLU A 148 6.43 7.49 14.51
C GLU A 148 7.36 6.42 13.88
N PHE A 149 7.39 6.33 12.54
CA PHE A 149 8.17 5.31 11.84
C PHE A 149 9.65 5.68 11.76
N ILE A 150 10.46 5.05 12.61
CA ILE A 150 11.91 5.21 12.64
C ILE A 150 12.55 4.07 11.84
N VAL A 151 13.23 4.43 10.75
CA VAL A 151 14.16 3.58 10.02
C VAL A 151 15.43 4.40 9.83
N GLU A 152 16.52 4.00 10.49
CA GLU A 152 17.81 4.68 10.43
C GLU A 152 18.87 3.77 9.79
N GLY A 153 19.93 4.37 9.26
CA GLY A 153 21.04 3.69 8.58
C GLY A 153 20.95 3.71 7.05
N ILE A 154 19.78 4.03 6.51
CA ILE A 154 19.51 4.20 5.08
C ILE A 154 18.52 5.34 4.84
N THR A 155 18.43 5.80 3.60
CA THR A 155 17.37 6.71 3.13
C THR A 155 16.13 5.92 2.71
N THR A 156 14.94 6.45 3.02
CA THR A 156 13.68 5.88 2.58
C THR A 156 12.79 6.94 1.92
N ASN A 157 11.79 6.48 1.16
CA ASN A 157 10.76 7.35 0.56
C ASN A 157 9.67 7.82 1.54
N LYS A 158 9.81 7.56 2.86
CA LYS A 158 8.75 7.82 3.84
C LYS A 158 8.31 9.29 3.89
N ASP A 159 9.26 10.22 3.77
CA ASP A 159 8.96 11.65 3.85
C ASP A 159 8.27 12.15 2.57
N PHE A 160 8.53 11.50 1.43
CA PHE A 160 7.81 11.76 0.19
C PHE A 160 6.33 11.39 0.31
N PHE A 161 5.99 10.28 0.97
CA PHE A 161 4.58 9.99 1.27
C PHE A 161 3.94 11.01 2.19
N ARG A 162 4.68 11.61 3.13
CA ARG A 162 4.13 12.71 3.94
C ARG A 162 3.77 13.92 3.08
N ALA A 163 4.64 14.27 2.13
CA ALA A 163 4.36 15.34 1.18
C ALA A 163 3.10 15.03 0.35
N ILE A 164 2.97 13.80 -0.17
CA ILE A 164 1.76 13.36 -0.90
C ILE A 164 0.51 13.45 -0.03
N LEU A 165 0.56 12.94 1.21
CA LEU A 165 -0.58 12.98 2.13
C LEU A 165 -0.96 14.41 2.54
N GLY A 166 -0.02 15.35 2.49
CA GLY A 166 -0.24 16.77 2.75
C GLY A 166 -0.73 17.56 1.54
N ASP A 167 -0.65 17.00 0.33
CA ASP A 167 -1.14 17.64 -0.89
C ASP A 167 -2.67 17.73 -0.92
N ARG A 168 -3.18 18.87 -1.39
CA ARG A 168 -4.62 19.16 -1.38
C ARG A 168 -5.40 18.35 -2.40
N GLU A 169 -4.83 18.06 -3.57
CA GLU A 169 -5.48 17.26 -4.60
C GLU A 169 -5.51 15.78 -4.20
N PHE A 170 -4.42 15.28 -3.62
CA PHE A 170 -4.42 13.97 -2.99
C PHE A 170 -5.47 13.90 -1.88
N ALA A 171 -5.50 14.86 -0.95
CA ALA A 171 -6.48 14.88 0.15
C ALA A 171 -7.94 15.01 -0.33
N ALA A 172 -8.18 15.69 -1.46
CA ALA A 172 -9.50 15.81 -2.07
C ALA A 172 -9.94 14.54 -2.85
N GLY A 173 -9.00 13.65 -3.19
CA GLY A 173 -9.32 12.50 -4.05
C GLY A 173 -9.37 12.86 -5.53
N HIS A 174 -8.76 13.97 -5.92
CA HIS A 174 -8.76 14.50 -7.29
C HIS A 174 -7.40 14.27 -7.94
N TYR A 175 -7.16 13.05 -8.42
CA TYR A 175 -5.90 12.68 -9.04
C TYR A 175 -6.11 11.59 -10.09
N THR A 176 -5.20 11.55 -11.05
CA THR A 176 -5.14 10.53 -12.11
C THR A 176 -3.86 9.71 -11.96
N THR A 177 -3.61 8.79 -12.90
CA THR A 177 -2.33 8.06 -12.96
C THR A 177 -1.13 8.97 -13.25
N ALA A 178 -1.35 10.19 -13.77
CA ALA A 178 -0.31 11.18 -14.04
C ALA A 178 0.04 12.07 -12.84
N PHE A 179 -0.64 11.89 -11.69
CA PHE A 179 -0.48 12.76 -10.51
C PHE A 179 0.97 13.01 -10.09
N LEU A 180 1.80 11.96 -10.05
CA LEU A 180 3.20 12.13 -9.67
C LEU A 180 4.01 12.87 -10.73
N GLU A 181 3.73 12.66 -12.02
CA GLU A 181 4.38 13.40 -13.11
C GLU A 181 4.07 14.91 -13.00
N ASP A 182 2.81 15.25 -12.71
CA ASP A 182 2.35 16.63 -12.59
C ASP A 182 2.83 17.33 -11.30
N LYS A 183 3.00 16.58 -10.21
CA LYS A 183 3.29 17.13 -8.87
C LYS A 183 4.73 16.93 -8.40
N MET A 184 5.58 16.23 -9.14
CA MET A 184 6.91 15.82 -8.67
C MET A 184 7.73 16.99 -8.10
N GLU A 185 7.87 18.08 -8.85
CA GLU A 185 8.66 19.25 -8.43
C GLU A 185 8.11 19.87 -7.14
N ALA A 186 6.79 20.05 -7.05
CA ALA A 186 6.14 20.60 -5.87
C ALA A 186 6.29 19.69 -4.64
N LEU A 187 6.18 18.36 -4.82
CA LEU A 187 6.32 17.39 -3.74
C LEU A 187 7.76 17.31 -3.23
N LEU A 188 8.75 17.34 -4.13
CA LEU A 188 10.16 17.35 -3.75
C LEU A 188 10.56 18.65 -3.06
N GLY A 189 10.00 19.80 -3.45
CA GLY A 189 10.25 21.08 -2.79
C GLY A 189 9.77 21.15 -1.33
N VAL A 190 8.85 20.28 -0.91
CA VAL A 190 8.45 20.14 0.51
C VAL A 190 9.51 19.39 1.34
N LEU A 191 10.40 18.67 0.68
CA LEU A 191 11.46 17.87 1.32
C LEU A 191 12.77 18.66 1.51
N GLU A 192 12.87 19.87 0.99
CA GLU A 192 14.01 20.80 1.16
C GLU A 192 13.87 21.63 2.45
#